data_AF-A0A1F2R5S1-F1
#
_entry.id   AF-A0A1F2R5S1-F1
#
_cell.length_a   1.000
_cell.length_b   1.000
_cell.length_c   1.000
_cell.angle_alpha   90.00
_cell.angle_beta   90.00
_cell.angle_gamma   90.00
#
_symmetry.space_group_name_H-M   'P 1'
#
loop_
_entity.id
_entity.type
_entity.pdbx_description
1 polymer ?
#
loop_
_entity_poly.entity_id
_entity_poly.type
_entity_poly.pdbx_seq_one_letter_code
_entity_poly.pdbx_strand_id
1 'polypeptide(L)'
;MAARGWVALTHDARIRYKPNELAGIVQHKVTLLVVVGHAPHAELARNFVNTLPHVVAFLDAHRPPLIGKVYRPSLSERAENAGASGRVELSYPKLTLS
;
A
#
# COMPACT_ATOMS: atom_id res chain seq x y z
N MET A 1 14.09 -15.73 5.75
CA MET A 1 13.81 -15.88 4.31
C MET A 1 12.67 -14.96 3.91
N ALA A 2 12.96 -13.84 3.25
CA ALA A 2 11.99 -13.06 2.44
C ALA A 2 12.33 -13.20 0.94
N ALA A 3 12.88 -14.36 0.57
CA ALA A 3 13.64 -14.59 -0.66
C ALA A 3 12.78 -14.77 -1.92
N ARG A 4 11.49 -14.42 -1.89
CA ARG A 4 10.56 -14.62 -3.01
C ARG A 4 9.92 -13.33 -3.56
N GLY A 5 10.29 -12.16 -3.05
CA GLY A 5 9.71 -10.89 -3.51
C GLY A 5 8.20 -10.76 -3.26
N TRP A 6 7.66 -11.51 -2.29
CA TRP A 6 6.23 -11.53 -2.00
C TRP A 6 5.78 -10.22 -1.37
N VAL A 7 4.64 -9.73 -1.84
CA VAL A 7 3.97 -8.54 -1.33
C VAL A 7 2.66 -8.97 -0.67
N ALA A 8 2.52 -8.68 0.62
CA ALA A 8 1.27 -8.89 1.32
C ALA A 8 0.32 -7.72 1.03
N LEU A 9 -0.97 -8.02 0.84
CA LEU A 9 -2.02 -7.02 0.65
C LEU A 9 -3.04 -7.11 1.78
N THR A 10 -3.42 -5.98 2.37
CA THR A 10 -4.45 -5.91 3.41
C THR A 10 -5.34 -4.69 3.24
N HIS A 11 -6.54 -4.72 3.81
CA HIS A 11 -7.40 -3.54 3.98
C HIS A 11 -7.42 -3.05 5.44
N ASP A 12 -6.68 -3.70 6.35
CA ASP A 12 -6.56 -3.25 7.74
C ASP A 12 -5.63 -2.03 7.83
N ALA A 13 -6.23 -0.84 7.84
CA ALA A 13 -5.51 0.42 7.97
C ALA A 13 -4.82 0.61 9.34
N ARG A 14 -5.15 -0.22 10.35
CA ARG A 14 -4.62 -0.14 11.71
C ARG A 14 -3.48 -1.12 11.99
N ILE A 15 -3.11 -1.98 11.04
CA ILE A 15 -2.02 -2.97 11.14
C ILE A 15 -0.73 -2.40 11.76
N ARG A 16 -0.35 -1.18 11.38
CA ARG A 16 0.87 -0.53 11.89
C ARG A 16 0.86 -0.21 13.40
N TYR A 17 -0.33 -0.16 14.01
CA TYR A 17 -0.50 0.20 15.42
C TYR A 17 -0.60 -1.00 16.35
N LYS A 18 -0.55 -2.21 15.79
CA LYS A 18 -0.51 -3.46 16.55
C LYS A 18 0.97 -3.85 16.71
N PRO A 19 1.56 -3.70 17.91
CA PRO A 19 3.00 -3.86 18.10
C PRO A 19 3.53 -5.22 17.63
N ASN A 20 2.76 -6.29 17.85
CA ASN A 20 3.11 -7.64 17.41
C ASN A 20 3.13 -7.80 15.88
N GLU A 21 2.19 -7.18 15.18
CA GLU A 21 2.13 -7.24 13.71
C GLU A 21 3.28 -6.42 13.11
N LEU A 22 3.57 -5.23 13.65
CA LEU A 22 4.71 -4.43 13.23
C LEU A 22 6.05 -5.16 13.48
N ALA A 23 6.21 -5.77 14.65
CA ALA A 23 7.39 -6.58 14.96
C ALA A 23 7.57 -7.73 13.97
N GLY A 24 6.49 -8.43 13.61
CA GLY A 24 6.53 -9.48 12.59
C GLY A 24 6.94 -8.96 11.20
N ILE A 25 6.40 -7.81 10.78
CA ILE A 25 6.77 -7.17 9.51
C ILE A 25 8.26 -6.84 9.48
N VAL A 26 8.80 -6.25 10.55
CA VAL A 26 10.21 -5.88 10.64
C VAL A 26 11.10 -7.12 10.70
N GLN A 27 10.80 -8.06 11.60
CA GLN A 27 11.59 -9.28 11.81
C GLN A 27 11.69 -10.13 10.54
N HIS A 28 10.61 -10.21 9.77
CA HIS A 28 10.56 -11.00 8.55
C HIS A 28 10.82 -10.20 7.27
N LYS A 29 11.18 -8.91 7.36
CA LYS A 29 11.44 -8.01 6.23
C LYS A 29 10.31 -8.03 5.20
N VAL A 30 9.06 -7.92 5.68
CA VAL A 30 7.86 -8.01 4.85
C VAL A 30 7.65 -6.72 4.07
N THR A 31 7.22 -6.86 2.82
CA THR A 31 6.59 -5.79 2.04
C THR A 31 5.08 -5.88 2.23
N LEU A 32 4.48 -4.88 2.86
CA LEU A 32 3.04 -4.82 3.08
C LEU A 32 2.43 -3.62 2.36
N LEU A 33 1.38 -3.87 1.58
CA LEU A 33 0.54 -2.84 0.99
C LEU A 33 -0.82 -2.84 1.68
N VAL A 34 -1.27 -1.66 2.09
CA VAL A 34 -2.56 -1.43 2.74
C VAL A 34 -3.45 -0.68 1.76
N VAL A 35 -4.50 -1.31 1.26
CA VAL A 35 -5.53 -0.63 0.46
C VAL A 35 -6.40 0.19 1.40
N VAL A 36 -6.46 1.50 1.17
CA VAL A 36 -7.17 2.46 2.02
C VAL A 36 -8.40 2.98 1.29
N GLY A 37 -9.56 2.83 1.94
CA GLY A 37 -10.78 3.45 1.48
C GLY A 37 -12.01 2.86 2.16
N HIS A 38 -13.15 3.44 1.84
CA HIS A 38 -14.46 2.87 2.15
C HIS A 38 -15.21 2.73 0.83
N ALA A 39 -15.22 1.51 0.29
CA ALA A 39 -15.87 1.13 -0.96
C ALA A 39 -16.16 -0.37 -0.96
N PRO A 40 -17.04 -0.84 -1.86
CA PRO A 40 -17.16 -2.26 -2.15
C PRO A 40 -15.81 -2.88 -2.54
N HIS A 41 -15.55 -4.13 -2.12
CA HIS A 41 -14.29 -4.81 -2.41
C HIS A 41 -13.96 -4.89 -3.91
N ALA A 42 -14.97 -5.03 -4.77
CA ALA A 42 -14.78 -5.02 -6.22
C ALA A 42 -14.23 -3.68 -6.74
N GLU A 43 -14.70 -2.55 -6.20
CA GLU A 43 -14.18 -1.23 -6.56
C GLU A 43 -12.77 -1.01 -6.04
N LEU A 44 -12.47 -1.48 -4.82
CA LEU A 44 -11.13 -1.41 -4.25
C LEU A 44 -10.14 -2.24 -5.08
N ALA A 45 -10.54 -3.44 -5.51
CA ALA A 45 -9.72 -4.29 -6.37
C ALA A 45 -9.49 -3.64 -7.74
N ARG A 46 -10.54 -3.10 -8.37
CA ARG A 46 -10.42 -2.38 -9.65
C ARG A 46 -9.46 -1.20 -9.52
N ASN A 47 -9.62 -0.40 -8.48
CA ASN A 47 -8.73 0.74 -8.26
C ASN A 47 -7.29 0.31 -8.01
N PHE A 48 -7.07 -0.75 -7.24
CA PHE A 48 -5.73 -1.29 -7.02
C PHE A 48 -5.07 -1.69 -8.35
N VAL A 49 -5.82 -2.36 -9.25
CA VAL A 49 -5.35 -2.71 -10.60
C VAL A 49 -4.97 -1.46 -11.40
N ASN A 50 -5.82 -0.43 -11.41
CA ASN A 50 -5.51 0.83 -12.11
C ASN A 50 -4.27 1.53 -11.52
N THR A 51 -3.99 1.32 -10.23
CA THR A 51 -2.86 1.94 -9.53
C THR A 51 -1.57 1.11 -9.61
N LEU A 52 -1.59 -0.07 -10.26
CA LEU A 52 -0.42 -0.94 -10.36
C LEU A 52 0.84 -0.25 -10.90
N PRO A 53 0.81 0.63 -11.91
CA PRO A 53 2.01 1.32 -12.37
C PRO A 53 2.70 2.12 -11.27
N HIS A 54 1.92 2.81 -10.42
CA HIS A 54 2.45 3.56 -9.29
C HIS A 54 2.96 2.63 -8.19
N VAL A 55 2.29 1.50 -7.95
CA VAL A 55 2.71 0.48 -6.98
C VAL A 55 4.05 -0.13 -7.39
N VAL A 56 4.23 -0.49 -8.67
CA VAL A 56 5.49 -1.06 -9.17
C VAL A 56 6.62 -0.06 -9.01
N ALA A 57 6.45 1.17 -9.48
CA ALA A 57 7.45 2.23 -9.32
C ALA A 57 7.81 2.48 -7.84
N PHE A 58 6.81 2.44 -6.95
CA PHE A 58 7.03 2.55 -5.52
C PHE A 58 7.83 1.37 -4.95
N LEU A 59 7.54 0.14 -5.36
CA LEU A 59 8.26 -1.06 -4.90
C LEU A 59 9.71 -1.08 -5.38
N ASP A 60 9.98 -0.60 -6.59
CA ASP A 60 11.34 -0.51 -7.13
C ASP A 60 12.20 0.50 -6.35
N ALA A 61 11.57 1.61 -5.94
CA ALA A 61 12.20 2.71 -5.22
C ALA A 61 12.46 2.42 -3.73
N HIS A 62 11.81 1.42 -3.14
CA HIS A 62 11.90 1.12 -1.70
C HIS A 62 12.47 -0.27 -1.43
N ARG A 63 12.90 -0.50 -0.19
CA ARG A 63 13.39 -1.81 0.27
C ARG A 63 12.63 -2.25 1.52
N PRO A 64 12.34 -3.56 1.68
CA PRO A 64 11.70 -4.07 2.87
C PRO A 64 12.61 -3.94 4.12
N PRO A 65 12.05 -3.88 5.33
CA PRO A 65 10.62 -3.87 5.65
C PRO A 65 9.95 -2.55 5.26
N LEU A 66 8.79 -2.63 4.61
CA LEU A 66 8.05 -1.44 4.19
C LEU A 66 6.54 -1.64 4.33
N ILE A 67 5.85 -0.56 4.72
CA ILE A 67 4.39 -0.50 4.70
C ILE A 67 3.99 0.65 3.77
N GLY A 68 3.41 0.32 2.63
CA GLY A 68 2.82 1.28 1.70
C GLY A 68 1.30 1.37 1.89
N LYS A 69 0.74 2.57 1.73
CA LYS A 69 -0.72 2.78 1.67
C LYS A 69 -1.13 3.12 0.26
N VAL A 70 -2.06 2.35 -0.30
CA VAL A 70 -2.62 2.56 -1.63
C VAL A 70 -3.99 3.21 -1.46
N TYR A 71 -4.14 4.42 -1.97
CA TYR A 71 -5.38 5.20 -1.89
C TYR A 71 -6.05 5.28 -3.24
N ARG A 72 -7.37 5.37 -3.22
CA ARG A 72 -8.17 5.66 -4.40
C ARG A 72 -7.92 7.09 -4.91
N PRO A 73 -8.11 7.36 -6.22
CA PRO A 73 -8.28 8.70 -6.72
C PRO A 73 -9.43 9.40 -5.99
N SER A 74 -9.34 10.72 -5.92
CA SER A 74 -10.41 11.56 -5.40
C SER A 74 -11.70 11.40 -6.19
N LEU A 75 -12.81 11.86 -5.61
CA LEU A 75 -14.11 11.80 -6.27
C LEU A 75 -14.13 12.61 -7.58
N SER A 76 -13.45 13.76 -7.61
CA SER A 76 -13.34 14.60 -8.80
C SER A 76 -12.57 13.90 -9.92
N GLU A 77 -11.40 13.33 -9.62
CA GLU A 77 -10.61 12.56 -10.59
C GLU A 77 -11.38 11.36 -11.15
N ARG A 78 -12.19 10.69 -10.32
CA ARG A 78 -13.06 9.59 -10.77
C ARG A 78 -14.23 10.04 -11.64
N ALA A 79 -14.78 11.23 -11.38
CA ALA A 79 -15.87 11.79 -12.17
C ALA A 79 -15.39 12.16 -13.57
N GLU A 80 -14.16 12.67 -13.69
CA GLU A 80 -13.52 12.98 -14.96
C GLU A 80 -13.03 11.72 -15.69
N ASN A 81 -12.48 10.76 -14.95
CA ASN A 81 -11.98 9.51 -15.49
C ASN A 81 -12.23 8.34 -14.53
N ALA A 82 -13.20 7.48 -14.87
CA ALA A 82 -13.52 6.28 -14.10
C ALA A 82 -12.35 5.29 -13.98
N GLY A 83 -11.36 5.39 -14.88
CA GLY A 83 -10.12 4.61 -14.90
C GLY A 83 -8.94 5.26 -14.17
N ALA A 84 -9.12 6.39 -13.52
CA ALA A 84 -8.03 7.13 -12.87
C ALA A 84 -7.23 6.25 -11.89
N SER A 85 -5.91 6.38 -11.97
CA SER A 85 -4.98 5.76 -11.02
C SER A 85 -5.07 6.44 -9.67
N GLY A 86 -4.92 5.67 -8.60
CA GLY A 86 -4.76 6.18 -7.25
C GLY A 86 -3.33 6.61 -6.96
N ARG A 87 -3.02 6.71 -5.67
CA ARG A 87 -1.67 7.02 -5.18
C ARG A 87 -1.18 6.00 -4.18
N VAL A 88 0.15 5.87 -4.07
CA VAL A 88 0.80 5.03 -3.07
C VAL A 88 1.77 5.88 -2.25
N GLU A 89 1.68 5.76 -0.92
CA GLU A 89 2.50 6.53 0.01
C GLU A 89 3.22 5.60 1.00
N LEU A 90 4.46 5.94 1.35
CA LEU A 90 5.22 5.24 2.37
C LEU A 90 4.64 5.57 3.76
N SER A 91 4.22 4.54 4.50
CA SER A 91 3.79 4.66 5.90
C SER A 91 4.84 4.13 6.88
N TYR A 92 5.71 3.22 6.46
CA TYR A 92 6.84 2.72 7.25
C TYR A 92 7.99 2.36 6.29
N PRO A 93 9.25 2.69 6.62
CA PRO A 93 9.69 3.42 7.81
C PRO A 93 9.16 4.86 7.83
N LYS A 94 9.03 5.47 9.01
CA LYS A 94 8.78 6.92 9.08
C LYS A 94 10.03 7.61 8.56
N LEU A 95 9.86 8.56 7.64
CA LEU A 95 10.92 9.50 7.30
C LEU A 95 11.32 10.22 8.58
N THR A 96 12.50 9.92 9.11
CA THR A 96 13.09 10.71 10.17
C THR A 96 13.48 12.04 9.52
N LEU A 97 12.80 13.13 9.88
CA LEU A 97 13.32 14.46 9.61
C LEU A 97 14.59 14.57 10.47
N SER A 98 15.75 14.50 9.81
CA SER A 98 17.07 14.80 10.38
C SER A 98 17.27 16.31 10.46
#